data_AF-A0A5D0QR32-F1
#
_entry.id   AF-A0A5D0QR32-F1
#
_cell.length_a   1.000
_cell.length_b   1.000
_cell.length_c   1.000
_cell.angle_alpha   90.00
_cell.angle_beta   90.00
_cell.angle_gamma   90.00
#
_symmetry.space_group_name_H-M   'P 1'
#
loop_
_entity.id
_entity.type
_entity.pdbx_description
1 polymer ?
#
loop_
_entity_poly.entity_id
_entity_poly.type
_entity_poly.pdbx_seq_one_letter_code
_entity_poly.pdbx_strand_id
1 'polypeptide(L)' 'MNELLSVLGLLMTVGGPTVLVVASYRRAKPYKEVGHCLDTGMVKVRWRDDPKRTYIYTPDRLSDILQGRALR' A
#
# COMPACT_ATOMS: atom_id res chain seq x y z
N MET A 1 -0.60 -4.41 -39.60
CA MET A 1 -1.84 -4.21 -38.83
C MET A 1 -2.02 -5.19 -37.67
N ASN A 2 -1.61 -6.47 -37.79
CA ASN A 2 -1.78 -7.46 -36.71
C ASN A 2 -0.90 -7.25 -35.47
N GLU A 3 0.35 -6.77 -35.62
CA GLU A 3 1.25 -6.61 -34.46
C GLU A 3 0.77 -5.54 -33.47
N LEU A 4 0.15 -4.47 -33.97
CA LEU A 4 -0.42 -3.38 -33.17
C LEU A 4 -1.59 -3.87 -32.29
N LEU A 5 -2.42 -4.78 -32.83
CA LEU A 5 -3.51 -5.41 -32.08
C LEU A 5 -3.01 -6.39 -31.02
N SER A 6 -1.93 -7.12 -31.29
CA SER A 6 -1.29 -8.00 -30.29
C SER A 6 -0.67 -7.22 -29.13
N VAL A 7 -0.04 -6.06 -29.40
CA VAL A 7 0.52 -5.19 -28.36
C VAL A 7 -0.59 -4.53 -27.52
N LEU A 8 -1.68 -4.09 -28.16
CA LEU A 8 -2.87 -3.58 -27.47
C LEU A 8 -3.56 -4.65 -26.62
N GLY A 9 -3.64 -5.89 -27.13
CA GLY A 9 -4.12 -7.04 -26.39
C GLY A 9 -3.29 -7.28 -25.13
N LEU A 10 -1.96 -7.32 -25.26
CA LEU A 10 -1.03 -7.50 -24.14
C LEU A 10 -1.15 -6.40 -23.08
N LEU A 11 -1.28 -5.13 -23.51
CA LEU A 11 -1.48 -3.99 -22.61
C LEU A 11 -2.79 -4.07 -21.84
N MET A 12 -3.86 -4.60 -22.43
CA MET A 12 -5.14 -4.81 -21.73
C MET A 12 -5.08 -6.02 -20.80
N THR A 13 -4.46 -7.13 -21.24
CA THR A 13 -4.31 -8.35 -20.44
C THR A 13 -3.41 -8.14 -19.22
N VAL A 14 -2.40 -7.26 -19.31
CA VAL A 14 -1.50 -6.95 -18.19
C VAL A 14 -1.97 -5.71 -17.43
N GLY A 15 -2.46 -4.68 -18.12
CA GLY A 15 -2.86 -3.40 -17.54
C GLY A 15 -4.09 -3.50 -16.64
N GLY A 16 -5.12 -4.24 -17.07
CA GLY A 16 -6.33 -4.46 -16.26
C GLY A 16 -6.03 -5.12 -14.91
N PRO A 17 -5.37 -6.30 -14.88
CA PRO A 17 -4.97 -6.95 -13.64
C PRO A 17 -4.01 -6.10 -12.81
N THR A 18 -3.08 -5.37 -13.44
CA THR A 18 -2.14 -4.50 -12.70
C THR A 18 -2.88 -3.39 -11.96
N VAL A 19 -3.84 -2.72 -12.59
CA VAL A 19 -4.66 -1.68 -11.92
C VAL A 19 -5.45 -2.28 -10.77
N LEU A 20 -6.01 -3.48 -10.95
CA LEU A 20 -6.80 -4.15 -9.93
C LEU A 20 -5.94 -4.61 -8.74
N VAL A 21 -4.73 -5.13 -9.01
CA VAL A 21 -3.72 -5.47 -7.99
C VAL A 21 -3.25 -4.21 -7.25
N VAL A 22 -2.94 -3.13 -7.96
CA VAL A 22 -2.53 -1.86 -7.34
C VAL A 22 -3.65 -1.28 -6.48
N ALA A 23 -4.89 -1.30 -6.96
CA ALA A 23 -6.05 -0.84 -6.20
C ALA A 23 -6.28 -1.70 -4.95
N SER A 24 -6.20 -3.02 -5.09
CA SER A 24 -6.33 -3.97 -3.98
C SER A 24 -5.20 -3.81 -2.96
N TYR A 25 -3.97 -3.62 -3.44
CA TYR A 25 -2.80 -3.36 -2.60
C TYR A 25 -2.92 -2.02 -1.87
N ARG A 26 -3.43 -0.97 -2.53
CA ARG A 26 -3.72 0.32 -1.89
C ARG A 26 -4.80 0.20 -0.81
N ARG A 27 -5.81 -0.66 -1.03
CA ARG A 27 -6.85 -0.96 -0.03
C ARG A 27 -6.30 -1.75 1.15
N ALA A 28 -5.46 -2.75 0.90
CA ALA A 28 -4.86 -3.59 1.93
C ALA A 28 -3.79 -2.85 2.75
N LYS A 29 -3.06 -1.91 2.14
CA LYS A 29 -2.07 -1.07 2.79
C LYS A 29 -2.46 0.41 2.68
N PRO A 30 -3.33 0.90 3.60
CA PRO A 30 -3.74 2.30 3.68
C PRO A 30 -2.61 3.25 4.11
N TYR A 31 -1.42 2.74 4.42
CA TYR A 31 -0.24 3.55 4.73
C TYR A 31 0.96 3.18 3.86
N LYS A 32 1.95 4.07 3.88
CA LYS A 32 3.30 3.88 3.34
C LYS A 32 4.29 3.94 4.50
N GLU A 33 5.13 2.93 4.62
CA GLU A 33 6.28 2.98 5.53
C GLU A 33 7.30 4.01 5.00
N VAL A 34 7.72 4.93 5.86
CA VAL A 34 8.66 6.00 5.50
C VAL A 34 9.96 5.94 6.29
N GLY A 35 10.05 5.03 7.26
CA GLY A 35 11.29 4.78 7.97
C GLY A 35 11.09 3.88 9.18
N HIS A 36 12.21 3.49 9.77
CA HIS A 36 12.24 2.67 10.96
C HIS A 36 13.15 3.33 11.99
N CYS A 37 12.75 3.31 13.27
CA CYS A 37 13.59 3.73 14.37
C CYS A 37 14.23 2.48 14.98
N LEU A 38 15.48 2.22 14.62
CA LEU A 38 16.17 0.98 15.01
C LEU A 38 16.39 0.88 16.51
N ASP A 39 16.62 2.00 17.20
CA ASP A 39 16.85 2.04 18.66
C ASP A 39 15.61 1.67 19.49
N THR A 40 14.42 1.92 18.97
CA THR A 40 13.14 1.71 19.69
C THR A 40 12.26 0.64 19.05
N GLY A 41 12.68 0.07 17.93
CA GLY A 41 11.89 -0.88 17.15
C GLY A 41 10.60 -0.29 16.57
N MET A 42 10.48 1.04 16.48
CA MET A 42 9.26 1.70 16.01
C MET A 42 9.25 1.91 14.49
N VAL A 43 8.07 1.79 13.90
CA VAL A 43 7.85 2.03 12.46
C VAL A 43 7.28 3.43 12.26
N LYS A 44 7.87 4.18 11.33
CA LYS A 44 7.35 5.47 10.87
C LYS A 44 6.51 5.24 9.62
N VAL A 45 5.23 5.58 9.69
CA VAL A 45 4.28 5.43 8.59
C VAL A 45 3.64 6.75 8.22
N ARG A 46 3.29 6.91 6.95
CA ARG A 46 2.40 7.96 6.48
C ARG A 46 1.14 7.33 5.95
N TRP A 47 0.00 7.74 6.48
CA TRP A 47 -1.28 7.31 5.96
C TRP A 47 -1.48 7.90 4.56
N ARG A 48 -2.09 7.13 3.66
CA ARG A 48 -2.37 7.61 2.30
C ARG A 48 -3.38 8.75 2.31
N ASP A 49 -4.30 8.74 3.28
CA ASP A 49 -5.29 9.80 3.49
C ASP A 49 -4.68 11.08 4.10
N ASP A 50 -3.58 10.95 4.84
CA ASP A 50 -2.81 12.08 5.37
C ASP A 50 -1.30 11.95 5.06
N PRO A 51 -0.88 12.22 3.81
CA PRO A 51 0.51 12.07 3.38
C PRO A 51 1.44 13.16 3.95
N LYS A 52 0.89 14.20 4.59
CA LYS A 52 1.66 15.31 5.16
C LYS A 52 2.18 14.98 6.55
N ARG A 53 1.49 14.12 7.30
CA ARG A 53 1.90 13.69 8.64
C ARG A 53 2.59 12.34 8.63
N THR A 54 3.63 12.24 9.45
CA THR A 54 4.31 10.98 9.74
C THR A 54 3.96 10.57 11.16
N TYR A 55 3.47 9.35 11.29
CA TYR A 55 3.08 8.74 12.55
C TYR A 55 4.09 7.69 12.93
N ILE A 56 4.32 7.52 14.23
CA ILE A 56 5.27 6.56 14.76
C ILE A 56 4.47 5.56 15.59
N TYR A 57 4.56 4.29 15.24
CA TYR A 57 3.87 3.20 15.94
C TYR A 57 4.85 2.09 16.28
N THR A 58 4.54 1.33 17.33
CA THR A 58 5.14 0.00 17.46
C THR A 58 4.56 -0.93 16.38
N PRO A 59 5.33 -1.90 15.87
CA PRO A 59 4.88 -2.85 14.85
C PRO A 59 3.56 -3.55 15.22
N ASP A 60 3.42 -3.94 16.49
CA ASP A 60 2.22 -4.61 17.01
C ASP A 60 0.99 -3.69 16.93
N ARG A 61 1.11 -2.43 17.38
CA ARG A 61 0.01 -1.47 17.28
C ARG A 61 -0.37 -1.16 15.85
N LEU A 62 0.61 -1.06 14.95
CA LEU A 62 0.34 -0.85 13.54
C LEU A 62 -0.48 -2.01 12.95
N SER A 63 -0.12 -3.24 13.31
CA SER A 63 -0.87 -4.45 12.94
C SER A 63 -2.29 -4.44 13.53
N ASP A 64 -2.46 -4.07 14.81
CA ASP A 64 -3.77 -3.99 15.45
C ASP A 64 -4.68 -2.93 14.81
N ILE A 65 -4.14 -1.76 14.45
CA ILE A 65 -4.89 -0.72 13.75
C ILE A 65 -5.33 -1.22 12.37
N LEU A 66 -4.44 -1.90 11.63
CA LEU A 66 -4.78 -2.49 10.34
C LEU A 66 -5.84 -3.59 10.42
N GLN A 67 -5.83 -4.38 11.48
CA GLN A 67 -6.80 -5.45 11.72
C GLN A 67 -8.12 -4.93 12.32
N GLY A 68 -8.24 -3.62 12.55
CA GLY A 68 -9.42 -3.01 13.17
C GLY A 68 -9.57 -3.35 14.66
N ARG A 69 -8.52 -3.86 15.31
CA ARG A 69 -8.51 -4.27 16.72
C ARG A 69 -8.24 -3.12 17.69
N ALA A 70 -7.67 -2.01 17.21
CA ALA A 70 -7.20 -0.91 18.04
C ALA A 70 -8.27 0.09 18.56
N LEU A 71 -9.56 -0.28 18.54
CA LEU A 71 -10.68 0.58 19.00
C LEU A 71 -11.24 0.21 20.39
N ARG A 72 -10.47 -0.49 21.23
CA ARG A 72 -10.84 -0.79 22.62
C ARG A 72 -9.86 -0.20 23.63
#